data_AF-A0A7R7ZZ98-F1
#
_entry.id   AF-A0A7R7ZZ98-F1
#
_cell.length_a   1.000
_cell.length_b   1.000
_cell.length_c   1.000
_cell.angle_alpha   90.00
_cell.angle_beta   90.00
_cell.angle_gamma   90.00
#
_symmetry.space_group_name_H-M   'P 1'
#
loop_
_entity.id
_entity.type
_entity.pdbx_description
1 polymer ?
#
loop_
_entity_poly.entity_id
_entity_poly.type
_entity_poly.pdbx_seq_one_letter_code
_entity_poly.pdbx_strand_id
1 'polypeptide(L)'
;MGVEAAAAYAVMLKDNMIPDAVGQRAARMLLVLNYEEMCQFPECYCPRPRRAAEQKKAYVMNCILHACVLEDPSKSDRDLIHNYLRQGRWLWVIASIVGLGFALICSEELMSTIRNVNITNNGVNALATHAFYARPGMVALLHSLETAVADLMSGKIPRSLCENITNESGILGQFNLSRMNEIDRVHLALQHDTGNWEPIDLEAAIHDVKKRLLASILGTHLAVKHDPPSDDPSSLKQTTSRGEAANVQWLSALGDRTILDPGIDDNLNYTTMPVNHFQNDDIAPFTGP
;
A
#
# COMPACT_ATOMS: atom_id res chain seq x y z
N MET A 1 -11.19 6.05 -3.55
CA MET A 1 -10.37 6.99 -2.75
C MET A 1 -11.29 7.99 -2.07
N GLY A 2 -10.82 8.70 -1.05
CA GLY A 2 -11.60 9.67 -0.27
C GLY A 2 -11.90 9.22 1.16
N VAL A 3 -12.56 10.12 1.92
CA VAL A 3 -12.81 9.96 3.36
C VAL A 3 -13.58 8.68 3.67
N GLU A 4 -14.67 8.40 2.94
CA GLU A 4 -15.51 7.21 3.17
C GLU A 4 -14.75 5.91 2.92
N ALA A 5 -13.94 5.86 1.87
CA ALA A 5 -13.11 4.68 1.60
C ALA A 5 -12.05 4.47 2.69
N ALA A 6 -11.44 5.54 3.21
CA ALA A 6 -10.48 5.45 4.31
C ALA A 6 -11.17 5.03 5.61
N ALA A 7 -12.36 5.55 5.90
CA ALA A 7 -13.16 5.16 7.05
C ALA A 7 -13.56 3.68 6.97
N ALA A 8 -13.99 3.21 5.79
CA ALA A 8 -14.31 1.80 5.57
C ALA A 8 -13.11 0.88 5.91
N TYR A 9 -11.91 1.17 5.39
CA TYR A 9 -10.72 0.39 5.76
C TYR A 9 -10.42 0.43 7.26
N ALA A 10 -10.54 1.60 7.89
CA ALA A 10 -10.28 1.75 9.32
C ALA A 10 -11.29 0.97 10.18
N VAL A 11 -12.58 1.01 9.84
CA VAL A 11 -13.65 0.26 10.51
C VAL A 11 -13.46 -1.24 10.32
N MET A 12 -13.21 -1.69 9.09
CA MET A 12 -12.95 -3.10 8.80
C MET A 12 -11.75 -3.66 9.58
N LEU A 13 -10.70 -2.85 9.75
CA LEU A 13 -9.53 -3.20 10.56
C LEU A 13 -9.80 -3.18 12.07
N LYS A 14 -10.64 -2.25 12.55
CA LYS A 14 -11.04 -2.13 13.96
C LYS A 14 -11.91 -3.32 14.39
N ASP A 15 -12.88 -3.67 13.57
CA ASP A 15 -13.89 -4.67 13.87
C ASP A 15 -13.48 -6.08 13.42
N ASN A 16 -12.24 -6.26 12.95
CA ASN A 16 -11.71 -7.51 12.41
C ASN A 16 -12.61 -8.14 11.34
N MET A 17 -13.22 -7.31 10.49
CA MET A 17 -14.10 -7.77 9.40
C MET A 17 -13.33 -8.42 8.25
N ILE A 18 -12.00 -8.31 8.24
CA ILE A 18 -11.13 -8.93 7.24
C ILE A 18 -10.53 -10.21 7.86
N PRO A 19 -11.03 -11.39 7.46
CA PRO A 19 -10.71 -12.64 8.14
C PRO A 19 -9.29 -13.13 7.84
N ASP A 20 -8.72 -12.74 6.69
CA ASP A 20 -7.44 -13.22 6.23
C ASP A 20 -6.33 -12.17 6.40
N ALA A 21 -5.10 -12.66 6.62
CA ALA A 21 -3.96 -11.82 6.90
C ALA A 21 -3.51 -10.98 5.69
N VAL A 22 -3.74 -11.48 4.47
CA VAL A 22 -3.38 -10.78 3.23
C VAL A 22 -4.28 -9.55 3.06
N GLY A 23 -5.59 -9.71 3.20
CA GLY A 23 -6.56 -8.62 3.18
C GLY A 23 -6.28 -7.59 4.28
N GLN A 24 -5.91 -8.03 5.48
CA GLN A 24 -5.52 -7.13 6.57
C GLN A 24 -4.28 -6.28 6.25
N ARG A 25 -3.30 -6.85 5.53
CA ARG A 25 -2.11 -6.11 5.05
C ARG A 25 -2.49 -5.14 3.93
N ALA A 26 -3.27 -5.61 2.96
CA ALA A 26 -3.75 -4.82 1.84
C ALA A 26 -4.56 -3.60 2.32
N ALA A 27 -5.49 -3.78 3.26
CA ALA A 27 -6.28 -2.68 3.81
C ALA A 27 -5.42 -1.61 4.49
N ARG A 28 -4.37 -1.99 5.23
CA ARG A 28 -3.42 -1.02 5.84
C ARG A 28 -2.64 -0.25 4.78
N MET A 29 -2.19 -0.93 3.73
CA MET A 29 -1.47 -0.29 2.62
C MET A 29 -2.36 0.66 1.83
N LEU A 30 -3.59 0.23 1.50
CA LEU A 30 -4.59 1.04 0.80
C LEU A 30 -5.05 2.23 1.64
N LEU A 31 -5.19 2.08 2.96
CA LEU A 31 -5.49 3.18 3.88
C LEU A 31 -4.40 4.26 3.82
N VAL A 32 -3.12 3.88 3.79
CA VAL A 32 -2.01 4.85 3.66
C VAL A 32 -2.03 5.56 2.33
N LEU A 33 -2.21 4.81 1.24
CA LEU A 33 -2.28 5.36 -0.10
C LEU A 33 -3.44 6.37 -0.22
N ASN A 34 -4.61 6.04 0.33
CA ASN A 34 -5.76 6.94 0.39
C ASN A 34 -5.50 8.17 1.28
N TYR A 35 -4.91 7.97 2.45
CA TYR A 35 -4.58 9.07 3.38
C TYR A 35 -3.59 10.07 2.77
N GLU A 36 -2.55 9.59 2.08
CA GLU A 36 -1.52 10.44 1.48
C GLU A 36 -2.08 11.25 0.31
N GLU A 37 -2.89 10.64 -0.55
CA GLU A 37 -3.61 11.32 -1.63
C GLU A 37 -4.50 12.45 -1.08
N MET A 38 -5.29 12.16 -0.03
CA MET A 38 -6.12 13.17 0.62
C MET A 38 -5.30 14.26 1.30
N CYS A 39 -4.11 13.94 1.84
CA CYS A 39 -3.22 14.95 2.40
C CYS A 39 -2.64 15.88 1.34
N GLN A 40 -2.49 15.40 0.11
CA GLN A 40 -2.03 16.19 -1.01
C GLN A 40 -3.12 17.15 -1.49
N PHE A 41 -4.35 16.65 -1.65
CA PHE A 41 -5.51 17.39 -2.21
C PHE A 41 -6.75 17.36 -1.28
N PRO A 42 -6.68 17.90 -0.05
CA PRO A 42 -7.75 17.73 0.94
C PRO A 42 -9.09 18.33 0.49
N GLU A 43 -9.06 19.42 -0.26
CA GLU A 43 -10.22 20.08 -0.88
C GLU A 43 -11.03 19.18 -1.83
N CYS A 44 -10.41 18.18 -2.45
CA CYS A 44 -11.10 17.27 -3.37
C CYS A 44 -11.86 16.14 -2.65
N TYR A 45 -11.50 15.85 -1.40
CA TYR A 45 -11.93 14.63 -0.72
C TYR A 45 -12.61 14.86 0.63
N CYS A 46 -12.33 15.97 1.30
CA CYS A 46 -12.84 16.23 2.64
C CYS A 46 -14.09 17.14 2.59
N PRO A 47 -15.11 16.87 3.43
CA PRO A 47 -16.42 17.51 3.30
C PRO A 47 -16.46 18.98 3.72
N ARG A 48 -15.47 19.44 4.49
CA ARG A 48 -15.39 20.84 4.93
C ARG A 48 -14.18 21.57 4.34
N PRO A 49 -14.18 22.91 4.33
CA PRO A 49 -12.96 23.66 4.11
C PRO A 49 -11.99 23.47 5.29
N ARG A 50 -10.70 23.35 4.97
CA ARG A 50 -9.63 23.36 5.97
C ARG A 50 -9.44 24.78 6.52
N ARG A 51 -9.30 24.94 7.83
CA ARG A 51 -8.96 26.24 8.42
C ARG A 51 -7.49 26.56 8.16
N ALA A 52 -7.15 27.84 7.96
CA ALA A 52 -5.79 28.25 7.61
C ALA A 52 -4.71 27.71 8.58
N ALA A 53 -4.98 27.75 9.89
CA ALA A 53 -4.07 27.28 10.93
C ALA A 53 -4.03 25.75 11.14
N GLU A 54 -4.92 24.98 10.51
CA GLU A 54 -5.01 23.53 10.72
C GLU A 54 -4.01 22.79 9.81
N GLN A 55 -3.15 21.94 10.37
CA GLN A 55 -2.21 21.15 9.56
C GLN A 55 -2.98 20.16 8.66
N LYS A 56 -2.58 20.05 7.37
CA LYS A 56 -3.24 19.17 6.38
C LYS A 56 -3.41 17.73 6.88
N LYS A 57 -2.34 17.14 7.43
CA LYS A 57 -2.33 15.76 7.95
C LYS A 57 -3.31 15.55 9.11
N ALA A 58 -3.39 16.52 10.03
CA ALA A 58 -4.32 16.47 11.15
C ALA A 58 -5.76 16.69 10.69
N TYR A 59 -5.97 17.60 9.74
CA TYR A 59 -7.27 17.85 9.12
C TYR A 59 -7.87 16.60 8.47
N VAL A 60 -7.10 15.93 7.59
CA VAL A 60 -7.53 14.70 6.93
C VAL A 60 -7.80 13.59 7.93
N MET A 61 -6.93 13.42 8.93
CA MET A 61 -7.15 12.44 10.01
C MET A 61 -8.47 12.68 10.74
N ASN A 62 -8.78 13.93 11.08
CA ASN A 62 -10.05 14.27 11.72
C ASN A 62 -11.25 13.95 10.81
N CYS A 63 -11.14 14.20 9.51
CA CYS A 63 -12.21 13.86 8.56
C CYS A 63 -12.47 12.35 8.51
N ILE A 64 -11.41 11.53 8.47
CA ILE A 64 -11.53 10.06 8.53
C ILE A 64 -12.17 9.64 9.85
N LEU A 65 -11.69 10.18 10.98
CA LEU A 65 -12.24 9.86 12.31
C LEU A 65 -13.74 10.15 12.39
N HIS A 66 -14.18 11.32 11.95
CA HIS A 66 -15.60 11.68 11.96
C HIS A 66 -16.46 10.81 11.03
N ALA A 67 -15.89 10.23 9.97
CA ALA A 67 -16.60 9.26 9.14
C ALA A 67 -16.65 7.86 9.79
N CYS A 68 -15.70 7.51 10.67
CA CYS A 68 -15.69 6.24 11.38
C CYS A 68 -16.70 6.16 12.54
N VAL A 69 -17.03 7.28 13.18
CA VAL A 69 -17.86 7.31 14.40
C VAL A 69 -19.00 8.32 14.28
N LEU A 70 -20.17 7.95 14.81
CA LEU A 70 -21.34 8.84 14.89
C LEU A 70 -21.21 9.90 15.99
N GLU A 71 -20.33 9.66 16.98
CA GLU A 71 -20.07 10.54 18.12
C GLU A 71 -18.71 11.24 18.01
N ASP A 72 -18.39 12.11 18.98
CA ASP A 72 -17.08 12.77 19.02
C ASP A 72 -15.95 11.74 19.20
N PRO A 73 -14.94 11.71 18.30
CA PRO A 73 -13.90 10.68 18.31
C PRO A 73 -13.02 10.80 19.56
N SER A 74 -12.86 9.68 20.25
CA SER A 74 -12.01 9.61 21.44
C SER A 74 -10.52 9.69 21.06
N LYS A 75 -9.66 9.96 22.06
CA LYS A 75 -8.20 9.84 21.88
C LYS A 75 -7.80 8.43 21.44
N SER A 76 -8.47 7.41 21.97
CA SER A 76 -8.21 6.01 21.62
C SER A 76 -8.49 5.72 20.15
N ASP A 77 -9.57 6.27 19.59
CA ASP A 77 -9.90 6.09 18.16
C ASP A 77 -8.83 6.74 17.28
N ARG A 78 -8.37 7.93 17.66
CA ARG A 78 -7.28 8.63 16.96
C ARG A 78 -5.98 7.82 16.99
N ASP A 79 -5.59 7.32 18.15
CA ASP A 79 -4.37 6.53 18.33
C ASP A 79 -4.45 5.23 17.51
N LEU A 80 -5.64 4.63 17.42
CA LEU A 80 -5.87 3.43 16.61
C LEU A 80 -5.65 3.68 15.12
N ILE A 81 -6.27 4.72 14.54
CA ILE A 81 -6.08 5.05 13.12
C ILE A 81 -4.62 5.43 12.84
N HIS A 82 -3.99 6.18 13.74
CA HIS A 82 -2.56 6.49 13.64
C HIS A 82 -1.71 5.22 13.61
N ASN A 83 -2.02 4.23 14.43
CA ASN A 83 -1.32 2.93 14.43
C ASN A 83 -1.52 2.17 13.12
N TYR A 84 -2.72 2.14 12.53
CA TYR A 84 -2.94 1.52 11.23
C TYR A 84 -2.16 2.21 10.11
N LEU A 85 -2.14 3.55 10.09
CA LEU A 85 -1.34 4.30 9.11
C LEU A 85 0.16 4.06 9.29
N ARG A 86 0.65 3.99 10.54
CA ARG A 86 2.05 3.66 10.83
C ARG A 86 2.40 2.27 10.30
N GLN A 87 1.59 1.26 10.61
CA GLN A 87 1.77 -0.11 10.13
C GLN A 87 1.73 -0.18 8.60
N GLY A 88 0.77 0.50 7.96
CA GLY A 88 0.68 0.57 6.51
C GLY A 88 1.91 1.21 5.86
N ARG A 89 2.49 2.26 6.48
CA ARG A 89 3.72 2.90 5.99
C ARG A 89 4.91 1.96 6.06
N TRP A 90 5.02 1.20 7.14
CA TRP A 90 6.08 0.19 7.25
C TRP A 90 5.93 -0.95 6.27
N LEU A 91 4.70 -1.41 6.02
CA LEU A 91 4.42 -2.34 4.95
C LEU A 91 4.84 -1.78 3.58
N TRP A 92 4.56 -0.50 3.32
CA TRP A 92 5.01 0.18 2.12
C TRP A 92 6.54 0.24 2.00
N VAL A 93 7.25 0.62 3.06
CA VAL A 93 8.73 0.65 3.07
C VAL A 93 9.29 -0.72 2.70
N ILE A 94 8.83 -1.79 3.35
CA ILE A 94 9.34 -3.14 3.11
C ILE A 94 8.97 -3.60 1.69
N ALA A 95 7.71 -3.44 1.30
CA ALA A 95 7.22 -3.86 -0.02
C ALA A 95 7.91 -3.10 -1.18
N SER A 96 8.29 -1.85 -0.96
CA SER A 96 8.95 -1.05 -2.00
C SER A 96 10.40 -1.44 -2.24
N ILE A 97 11.08 -1.97 -1.22
CA ILE A 97 12.46 -2.45 -1.34
C ILE A 97 12.50 -3.93 -1.73
N VAL A 98 11.71 -4.76 -1.06
CA VAL A 98 11.79 -6.23 -1.15
C VAL A 98 10.88 -6.77 -2.25
N GLY A 99 9.91 -5.96 -2.72
CA GLY A 99 8.93 -6.34 -3.74
C GLY A 99 7.51 -6.47 -3.17
N LEU A 100 6.52 -6.05 -3.96
CA LEU A 100 5.12 -5.95 -3.51
C LEU A 100 4.51 -7.30 -3.13
N GLY A 101 5.03 -8.41 -3.69
CA GLY A 101 4.70 -9.78 -3.29
C GLY A 101 4.88 -10.06 -1.80
N PHE A 102 5.67 -9.25 -1.09
CA PHE A 102 5.79 -9.28 0.37
C PHE A 102 4.41 -9.23 1.07
N ALA A 103 3.45 -8.48 0.53
CA ALA A 103 2.11 -8.38 1.10
C ALA A 103 1.36 -9.73 1.13
N LEU A 104 1.75 -10.68 0.27
CA LEU A 104 1.15 -12.01 0.21
C LEU A 104 1.75 -12.94 1.25
N ILE A 105 3.08 -12.91 1.40
CA ILE A 105 3.83 -13.92 2.14
C ILE A 105 4.33 -13.47 3.52
N CYS A 106 4.09 -12.22 3.90
CA CYS A 106 4.52 -11.71 5.21
C CYS A 106 3.94 -12.58 6.34
N SER A 107 4.83 -13.13 7.16
CA SER A 107 4.46 -14.05 8.24
C SER A 107 3.74 -13.32 9.39
N GLU A 108 2.95 -14.06 10.17
CA GLU A 108 2.30 -13.51 11.36
C GLU A 108 3.31 -13.01 12.41
N GLU A 109 4.48 -13.65 12.50
CA GLU A 109 5.57 -13.21 13.40
C GLU A 109 6.13 -11.85 12.98
N LEU A 110 6.38 -11.67 11.68
CA LEU A 110 6.84 -10.39 11.16
C LEU A 110 5.74 -9.34 11.27
N MET A 111 4.47 -9.70 10.99
CA MET A 111 3.35 -8.78 11.21
C MET A 111 3.18 -8.40 12.68
N SER A 112 3.39 -9.30 13.62
CA SER A 112 3.40 -9.01 15.06
C SER A 112 4.49 -8.00 15.40
N THR A 113 5.67 -8.17 14.81
CA THR A 113 6.78 -7.22 14.94
C THR A 113 6.43 -5.84 14.36
N ILE A 114 5.80 -5.79 13.18
CA ILE A 114 5.29 -4.55 12.55
C ILE A 114 4.15 -3.92 13.36
N ARG A 115 3.38 -4.71 14.12
CA ARG A 115 2.34 -4.18 15.01
C ARG A 115 2.92 -3.65 16.33
N ASN A 116 4.13 -4.07 16.69
CA ASN A 116 4.78 -3.67 17.93
C ASN A 116 5.15 -2.19 17.89
N VAL A 117 4.77 -1.45 18.94
CA VAL A 117 5.06 -0.01 19.05
C VAL A 117 6.55 0.30 19.19
N ASN A 118 7.38 -0.68 19.55
CA ASN A 118 8.80 -0.51 19.83
C ASN A 118 9.70 -0.55 18.58
N ILE A 119 9.22 -1.08 17.44
CA ILE A 119 10.03 -1.03 16.22
C ILE A 119 10.10 0.41 15.70
N THR A 120 11.30 0.85 15.33
CA THR A 120 11.56 2.20 14.84
C THR A 120 11.55 2.22 13.31
N ASN A 121 11.40 3.41 12.71
CA ASN A 121 11.55 3.56 11.25
C ASN A 121 12.92 3.04 10.77
N ASN A 122 13.99 3.32 11.53
CA ASN A 122 15.32 2.84 11.21
C ASN A 122 15.41 1.31 11.27
N GLY A 123 14.73 0.68 12.24
CA GLY A 123 14.66 -0.78 12.32
C GLY A 123 13.94 -1.41 11.13
N VAL A 124 12.84 -0.79 10.66
CA VAL A 124 12.12 -1.25 9.46
C VAL A 124 12.97 -1.05 8.20
N ASN A 125 13.62 0.12 8.06
CA ASN A 125 14.50 0.39 6.93
C ASN A 125 15.67 -0.60 6.89
N ALA A 126 16.34 -0.82 8.03
CA ALA A 126 17.45 -1.76 8.14
C ALA A 126 17.02 -3.19 7.81
N LEU A 127 15.84 -3.62 8.26
CA LEU A 127 15.28 -4.93 7.93
C LEU A 127 15.06 -5.07 6.42
N ALA A 128 14.44 -4.07 5.78
CA ALA A 128 14.13 -4.10 4.36
C ALA A 128 15.41 -4.06 3.50
N THR A 129 16.37 -3.18 3.84
CA THR A 129 17.68 -3.13 3.20
C THR A 129 18.47 -4.43 3.38
N HIS A 130 18.46 -4.99 4.59
CA HIS A 130 19.11 -6.27 4.85
C HIS A 130 18.50 -7.37 3.98
N ALA A 131 17.16 -7.48 3.93
CA ALA A 131 16.48 -8.46 3.09
C ALA A 131 16.81 -8.29 1.60
N PHE A 132 16.89 -7.05 1.12
CA PHE A 132 17.27 -6.73 -0.26
C PHE A 132 18.63 -7.31 -0.66
N TYR A 133 19.64 -7.06 0.18
CA TYR A 133 21.01 -7.50 -0.09
C TYR A 133 21.24 -8.97 0.25
N ALA A 134 20.63 -9.47 1.33
CA ALA A 134 20.83 -10.84 1.80
C ALA A 134 20.09 -11.89 0.95
N ARG A 135 18.97 -11.51 0.32
CA ARG A 135 18.04 -12.45 -0.31
C ARG A 135 17.62 -12.02 -1.74
N PRO A 136 18.57 -11.80 -2.66
CA PRO A 136 18.26 -11.26 -3.99
C PRO A 136 17.35 -12.15 -4.83
N GLY A 137 17.44 -13.48 -4.69
CA GLY A 137 16.54 -14.43 -5.35
C GLY A 137 15.11 -14.31 -4.84
N MET A 138 14.92 -14.22 -3.51
CA MET A 138 13.60 -13.98 -2.94
C MET A 138 13.04 -12.61 -3.33
N VAL A 139 13.87 -11.57 -3.31
CA VAL A 139 13.49 -10.20 -3.73
C VAL A 139 12.99 -10.20 -5.18
N ALA A 140 13.74 -10.85 -6.09
CA ALA A 140 13.33 -10.98 -7.49
C ALA A 140 11.97 -11.68 -7.64
N LEU A 141 11.74 -12.75 -6.86
CA LEU A 141 10.46 -13.45 -6.83
C LEU A 141 9.32 -12.53 -6.36
N LEU A 142 9.53 -11.76 -5.30
CA LEU A 142 8.50 -10.89 -4.74
C LEU A 142 8.18 -9.69 -5.63
N HIS A 143 9.16 -9.19 -6.39
CA HIS A 143 8.91 -8.22 -7.46
C HIS A 143 8.09 -8.82 -8.60
N SER A 144 8.31 -10.09 -8.97
CA SER A 144 7.53 -10.74 -10.03
C SER A 144 6.04 -10.86 -9.72
N LEU A 145 5.66 -10.77 -8.44
CA LEU A 145 4.27 -10.86 -7.97
C LEU A 145 3.55 -9.50 -7.92
N GLU A 146 4.19 -8.41 -8.35
CA GLU A 146 3.63 -7.06 -8.21
C GLU A 146 2.27 -6.91 -8.90
N THR A 147 2.11 -7.41 -10.12
CA THR A 147 0.84 -7.38 -10.85
C THR A 147 -0.25 -8.17 -10.11
N ALA A 148 0.07 -9.35 -9.58
CA ALA A 148 -0.87 -10.15 -8.84
C ALA A 148 -1.37 -9.45 -7.56
N VAL A 149 -0.46 -8.78 -6.85
CA VAL A 149 -0.85 -7.99 -5.67
C VAL A 149 -1.69 -6.78 -6.06
N ALA A 150 -1.35 -6.11 -7.17
CA ALA A 150 -2.14 -5.00 -7.68
C ALA A 150 -3.58 -5.41 -8.03
N ASP A 151 -3.74 -6.55 -8.71
CA ASP A 151 -5.04 -7.12 -9.03
C ASP A 151 -5.84 -7.45 -7.75
N LEU A 152 -5.20 -8.10 -6.77
CA LEU A 152 -5.84 -8.41 -5.49
C LEU A 152 -6.27 -7.15 -4.73
N MET A 153 -5.41 -6.13 -4.67
CA MET A 153 -5.73 -4.85 -4.03
C MET A 153 -6.85 -4.10 -4.77
N SER A 154 -7.07 -4.41 -6.05
CA SER A 154 -8.18 -3.90 -6.86
C SER A 154 -9.45 -4.76 -6.73
N GLY A 155 -9.44 -5.79 -5.87
CA GLY A 155 -10.55 -6.73 -5.71
C GLY A 155 -10.70 -7.74 -6.86
N LYS A 156 -9.66 -7.93 -7.67
CA LYS A 156 -9.63 -8.90 -8.76
C LYS A 156 -8.86 -10.14 -8.33
N ILE A 157 -9.42 -11.30 -8.66
CA ILE A 157 -8.72 -12.59 -8.53
C ILE A 157 -8.46 -13.10 -9.95
N PRO A 158 -7.33 -12.74 -10.57
CA PRO A 158 -7.04 -13.17 -11.93
C PRO A 158 -6.79 -14.68 -11.93
N ARG A 159 -7.34 -15.39 -12.92
CA ARG A 159 -7.20 -16.85 -13.05
C ARG A 159 -5.73 -17.29 -13.04
N SER A 160 -4.86 -16.49 -13.66
CA SER A 160 -3.41 -16.70 -13.67
C SER A 160 -2.79 -16.70 -12.27
N LEU A 161 -3.32 -15.92 -11.32
CA LEU A 161 -2.85 -15.95 -9.94
C LEU A 161 -3.27 -17.24 -9.22
N CYS A 162 -4.52 -17.69 -9.42
CA CYS A 162 -4.97 -18.97 -8.88
C CYS A 162 -4.12 -20.13 -9.40
N GLU A 163 -3.82 -20.14 -10.70
CA GLU A 163 -2.97 -21.16 -11.35
C GLU A 163 -1.52 -21.09 -10.84
N ASN A 164 -0.98 -19.89 -10.63
CA ASN A 164 0.38 -19.69 -10.11
C ASN A 164 0.56 -20.09 -8.64
N ILE A 165 -0.52 -20.09 -7.85
CA ILE A 165 -0.51 -20.48 -6.43
C ILE A 165 -0.77 -21.98 -6.26
N THR A 166 -1.66 -22.56 -7.06
CA THR A 166 -2.11 -23.97 -6.91
C THR A 166 -1.20 -25.00 -7.56
N ASN A 167 -0.32 -24.59 -8.46
CA ASN A 167 0.60 -25.49 -9.16
C ASN A 167 1.95 -25.59 -8.42
N GLU A 168 2.44 -26.81 -8.19
CA GLU A 168 3.78 -27.07 -7.61
C GLU A 168 4.92 -26.48 -8.45
N SER A 169 4.70 -26.27 -9.76
CA SER A 169 5.60 -25.56 -10.66
C SER A 169 5.27 -24.07 -10.84
N GLY A 170 4.25 -23.57 -10.14
CA GLY A 170 3.84 -22.17 -10.17
C GLY A 170 4.88 -21.24 -9.55
N ILE A 171 4.68 -19.92 -9.65
CA ILE A 171 5.63 -18.92 -9.15
C ILE A 171 5.92 -19.11 -7.65
N LEU A 172 4.91 -19.45 -6.86
CA LEU A 172 5.05 -19.76 -5.43
C LEU A 172 5.18 -21.27 -5.15
N GLY A 173 5.39 -22.08 -6.19
CA GLY A 173 5.56 -23.52 -6.07
C GLY A 173 6.91 -23.92 -5.48
N GLN A 174 6.97 -25.13 -4.90
CA GLN A 174 8.13 -25.64 -4.17
C GLN A 174 9.43 -25.60 -4.97
N PHE A 175 9.36 -25.87 -6.28
CA PHE A 175 10.53 -25.84 -7.16
C PHE A 175 11.15 -24.43 -7.25
N ASN A 176 10.33 -23.41 -7.50
CA ASN A 176 10.79 -22.03 -7.61
C ASN A 176 11.28 -21.50 -6.26
N LEU A 177 10.57 -21.79 -5.17
CA LEU A 177 11.00 -21.42 -3.82
C LEU A 177 12.34 -22.04 -3.45
N SER A 178 12.53 -23.33 -3.74
CA SER A 178 13.80 -24.02 -3.47
C SER A 178 14.94 -23.44 -4.31
N ARG A 179 14.66 -23.11 -5.58
CA ARG A 179 15.64 -22.47 -6.47
C ARG A 179 16.05 -21.09 -5.98
N MET A 180 15.10 -20.25 -5.57
CA MET A 180 15.41 -18.91 -5.03
C MET A 180 16.19 -18.99 -3.72
N ASN A 181 15.82 -19.92 -2.84
CA ASN A 181 16.57 -20.18 -1.61
C ASN A 181 18.01 -20.62 -1.87
N GLU A 182 18.26 -21.42 -2.91
CA GLU A 182 19.63 -21.82 -3.27
C GLU A 182 20.44 -20.63 -3.81
N ILE A 183 19.84 -19.80 -4.66
CA ILE A 183 20.45 -18.54 -5.13
C ILE A 183 20.85 -17.67 -3.93
N ASP A 184 19.93 -17.48 -2.98
CA ASP A 184 20.18 -16.69 -1.77
C ASP A 184 21.27 -17.29 -0.89
N ARG A 185 21.30 -18.61 -0.74
CA ARG A 185 22.30 -19.31 0.06
C ARG A 185 23.71 -19.13 -0.52
N VAL A 186 23.85 -19.28 -1.83
CA VAL A 186 25.11 -19.06 -2.54
C VAL A 186 25.52 -17.59 -2.45
N HIS A 187 24.57 -16.67 -2.64
CA HIS A 187 24.83 -15.24 -2.54
C HIS A 187 25.35 -14.84 -1.15
N LEU A 188 24.68 -15.29 -0.08
CA LEU A 188 25.10 -15.03 1.29
C LEU A 188 26.51 -15.54 1.61
N ALA A 189 26.87 -16.72 1.10
CA ALA A 189 28.21 -17.26 1.28
C ALA A 189 29.29 -16.38 0.61
N LEU A 190 28.98 -15.73 -0.51
CA LEU A 190 29.88 -14.82 -1.22
C LEU A 190 29.92 -13.41 -0.62
N GLN A 191 28.83 -12.98 0.02
CA GLN A 191 28.68 -11.61 0.53
C GLN A 191 29.54 -11.33 1.78
N HIS A 192 29.92 -12.37 2.53
CA HIS A 192 30.80 -12.24 3.70
C HIS A 192 32.14 -11.55 3.38
N ASP A 193 32.53 -11.49 2.11
CA ASP A 193 33.82 -10.92 1.67
C ASP A 193 33.72 -9.47 1.17
N THR A 194 32.52 -8.89 1.04
CA THR A 194 32.29 -7.59 0.35
C THR A 194 31.41 -6.64 1.18
N GLY A 195 31.96 -6.15 2.29
CA GLY A 195 31.23 -5.42 3.34
C GLY A 195 30.70 -4.00 3.03
N ASN A 196 30.46 -3.63 1.77
CA ASN A 196 29.88 -2.32 1.43
C ASN A 196 28.60 -2.48 0.62
N TRP A 197 27.46 -2.21 1.25
CA TRP A 197 26.16 -2.09 0.57
C TRP A 197 25.92 -0.65 0.14
N GLU A 198 25.40 -0.48 -1.07
CA GLU A 198 25.01 0.84 -1.55
C GLU A 198 23.79 1.35 -0.78
N PRO A 199 23.69 2.67 -0.52
CA PRO A 199 22.49 3.24 0.08
C PRO A 199 21.30 3.11 -0.88
N ILE A 200 20.15 2.66 -0.36
CA ILE A 200 18.89 2.64 -1.11
C ILE A 200 18.16 3.97 -0.90
N ASP A 201 17.77 4.64 -1.99
CA ASP A 201 16.85 5.78 -1.92
C ASP A 201 15.42 5.30 -1.64
N LEU A 202 15.07 5.33 -0.35
CA LEU A 202 13.78 4.87 0.17
C LEU A 202 12.61 5.68 -0.37
N GLU A 203 12.75 7.00 -0.47
CA GLU A 203 11.66 7.87 -0.88
C GLU A 203 11.33 7.65 -2.35
N ALA A 204 12.37 7.56 -3.20
CA ALA A 204 12.21 7.23 -4.61
C ALA A 204 11.57 5.85 -4.80
N ALA A 205 12.07 4.82 -4.10
CA ALA A 205 11.52 3.45 -4.21
C ALA A 205 10.04 3.38 -3.81
N ILE A 206 9.66 4.06 -2.72
CA ILE A 206 8.27 4.09 -2.26
C ILE A 206 7.37 4.82 -3.27
N HIS A 207 7.82 5.97 -3.74
CA HIS A 207 7.09 6.76 -4.73
C HIS A 207 6.85 5.97 -6.01
N ASP A 208 7.87 5.31 -6.56
CA ASP A 208 7.78 4.57 -7.81
C ASP A 208 6.85 3.36 -7.73
N VAL A 209 6.90 2.60 -6.64
CA VAL A 209 6.00 1.45 -6.45
C VAL A 209 4.55 1.91 -6.28
N LYS A 210 4.31 2.95 -5.48
CA LYS A 210 2.95 3.52 -5.32
C LYS A 210 2.41 4.05 -6.65
N LYS A 211 3.23 4.75 -7.43
CA LYS A 211 2.86 5.26 -8.75
C LYS A 211 2.51 4.13 -9.72
N ARG A 212 3.32 3.07 -9.78
CA ARG A 212 3.04 1.88 -10.62
C ARG A 212 1.75 1.17 -10.18
N LEU A 213 1.55 1.02 -8.87
CA LEU A 213 0.32 0.43 -8.34
C LEU A 213 -0.90 1.29 -8.72
N LEU A 214 -0.86 2.60 -8.49
CA LEU A 214 -1.94 3.52 -8.85
C LEU A 214 -2.26 3.46 -10.34
N ALA A 215 -1.24 3.44 -11.19
CA ALA A 215 -1.43 3.30 -12.64
C ALA A 215 -2.12 1.97 -12.99
N SER A 216 -1.76 0.87 -12.33
CA SER A 216 -2.41 -0.44 -12.51
C SER A 216 -3.88 -0.41 -12.08
N ILE A 217 -4.18 0.15 -10.89
CA ILE A 217 -5.54 0.28 -10.36
C ILE A 217 -6.40 1.19 -11.26
N LEU A 218 -5.86 2.32 -11.72
CA LEU A 218 -6.61 3.27 -12.56
C LEU A 218 -6.77 2.80 -14.01
N GLY A 219 -5.71 2.22 -14.60
CA GLY A 219 -5.76 1.66 -15.96
C GLY A 219 -6.76 0.50 -16.06
N THR A 220 -6.92 -0.27 -14.99
CA THR A 220 -7.93 -1.32 -14.90
C THR A 220 -9.36 -0.80 -14.77
N HIS A 221 -9.59 0.38 -14.19
CA HIS A 221 -10.91 1.02 -14.15
C HIS A 221 -11.36 1.58 -15.51
N LEU A 222 -10.43 1.99 -16.38
CA LEU A 222 -10.74 2.45 -17.73
C LEU A 222 -11.11 1.30 -18.67
N ALA A 223 -10.49 0.13 -18.52
CA ALA A 223 -10.82 -1.05 -19.32
C ALA A 223 -12.25 -1.57 -19.07
N VAL A 224 -12.74 -1.52 -17.83
CA VAL A 224 -14.10 -1.97 -17.46
C VAL A 224 -15.20 -1.06 -18.02
N LYS A 225 -14.89 0.21 -18.33
CA LYS A 225 -15.86 1.13 -18.95
C LYS A 225 -16.04 0.96 -20.46
N HIS A 226 -15.20 0.14 -21.11
CA HIS A 226 -15.20 -0.03 -22.57
C HIS A 226 -15.77 -1.36 -23.07
N ASP A 227 -16.30 -2.22 -22.19
CA ASP A 227 -17.08 -3.38 -22.64
C ASP A 227 -18.50 -2.93 -23.02
N PRO A 228 -18.92 -3.07 -24.30
CA PRO A 228 -20.30 -2.80 -24.67
C PRO A 228 -21.23 -3.85 -24.03
N PRO A 229 -22.48 -3.50 -23.72
CA PRO A 229 -23.43 -4.46 -23.18
C PRO A 229 -23.59 -5.60 -24.19
N SER A 230 -23.33 -6.83 -23.74
CA SER A 230 -23.70 -8.02 -24.50
C SER A 230 -25.21 -8.18 -24.38
N ASP A 231 -25.91 -7.90 -25.48
CA ASP A 231 -27.31 -8.23 -25.68
C ASP A 231 -27.44 -9.75 -25.81
N ASP A 232 -27.48 -10.47 -24.68
CA ASP A 232 -27.89 -11.88 -24.69
C ASP A 232 -28.75 -12.22 -23.46
N PRO A 233 -30.09 -12.35 -23.62
CA PRO A 233 -31.04 -12.44 -22.51
C PRO A 233 -31.19 -13.86 -21.92
N SER A 234 -30.13 -14.68 -21.89
CA SER A 234 -30.25 -16.10 -21.48
C SER A 234 -29.16 -16.60 -20.54
N SER A 235 -28.95 -15.97 -19.38
CA SER A 235 -28.24 -16.63 -18.27
C SER A 235 -28.62 -16.15 -16.86
N LEU A 236 -29.89 -15.83 -16.62
CA LEU A 236 -30.42 -15.76 -15.25
C LEU A 236 -30.78 -17.17 -14.75
N LYS A 237 -29.81 -17.86 -14.15
CA LYS A 237 -30.09 -18.85 -13.10
C LYS A 237 -29.26 -18.52 -11.87
N GLN A 238 -29.90 -17.76 -10.98
CA GLN A 238 -29.49 -17.56 -9.60
C GLN A 238 -29.48 -18.92 -8.87
N THR A 239 -28.32 -19.33 -8.37
CA THR A 239 -28.23 -20.16 -7.17
C THR A 239 -27.59 -19.31 -6.08
N THR A 240 -28.44 -18.68 -5.27
CA THR A 240 -28.03 -17.93 -4.10
C THR A 240 -27.67 -18.92 -2.98
N SER A 241 -26.38 -19.09 -2.69
CA SER A 241 -25.95 -19.74 -1.46
C SER A 241 -25.67 -18.67 -0.40
N ARG A 242 -26.29 -18.84 0.77
CA ARG A 242 -26.42 -17.83 1.84
C ARG A 242 -25.11 -17.52 2.60
N GLY A 243 -23.96 -17.91 2.05
CA GLY A 243 -22.62 -17.65 2.60
C GLY A 243 -21.79 -16.60 1.82
N GLU A 244 -22.22 -16.21 0.61
CA GLU A 244 -21.45 -15.27 -0.24
C GLU A 244 -21.80 -13.80 -0.03
N ALA A 245 -22.91 -13.49 0.66
CA ALA A 245 -23.37 -12.12 0.88
C ALA A 245 -22.39 -11.25 1.71
N ALA A 246 -21.56 -11.87 2.56
CA ALA A 246 -20.54 -11.16 3.34
C ALA A 246 -19.27 -10.82 2.53
N ASN A 247 -19.00 -11.57 1.46
CA ASN A 247 -17.80 -11.41 0.63
C ASN A 247 -17.97 -10.40 -0.51
N VAL A 248 -19.16 -9.85 -0.72
CA VAL A 248 -19.43 -8.90 -1.82
C VAL A 248 -19.50 -7.44 -1.34
N GLN A 249 -19.63 -7.21 -0.04
CA GLN A 249 -19.91 -5.88 0.52
C GLN A 249 -18.70 -4.91 0.48
N TRP A 250 -17.47 -5.42 0.36
CA TRP A 250 -16.26 -4.59 0.21
C TRP A 250 -16.03 -4.13 -1.25
N LEU A 251 -16.57 -4.84 -2.24
CA LEU A 251 -16.42 -4.49 -3.66
C LEU A 251 -17.31 -3.30 -4.07
N SER A 252 -18.46 -3.10 -3.42
CA SER A 252 -19.38 -2.00 -3.73
C SER A 252 -18.88 -0.61 -3.30
N ALA A 253 -17.91 -0.52 -2.38
CA ALA A 253 -17.38 0.76 -1.90
C ALA A 253 -16.50 1.51 -2.93
N LEU A 254 -16.13 0.85 -4.03
CA LEU A 254 -15.29 1.42 -5.10
C LEU A 254 -16.09 1.81 -6.36
N GLY A 255 -17.41 1.54 -6.39
CA GLY A 255 -18.16 1.46 -7.64
C GLY A 255 -19.10 2.60 -8.01
N ASP A 256 -19.42 3.54 -7.11
CA ASP A 256 -20.47 4.54 -7.41
C ASP A 256 -20.08 5.95 -7.00
N ARG A 257 -19.74 6.77 -8.02
CA ARG A 257 -20.31 8.11 -8.24
C ARG A 257 -19.70 8.74 -9.50
N THR A 258 -20.57 8.93 -10.48
CA THR A 258 -20.44 9.91 -11.57
C THR A 258 -20.13 11.31 -11.01
N ILE A 259 -18.95 11.84 -11.31
CA ILE A 259 -18.66 13.27 -11.14
C ILE A 259 -19.03 13.96 -12.45
N LEU A 260 -20.03 14.84 -12.34
CA LEU A 260 -20.40 15.78 -13.39
C LEU A 260 -19.25 16.78 -13.59
N ASP A 261 -18.93 16.99 -14.86
CA ASP A 261 -18.02 17.98 -15.42
C ASP A 261 -18.37 19.41 -14.96
N PRO A 262 -17.39 20.24 -14.60
CA PRO A 262 -17.45 21.62 -15.06
C PRO A 262 -16.09 22.12 -15.55
N GLY A 263 -16.04 22.44 -16.84
CA GLY A 263 -15.52 23.72 -17.31
C GLY A 263 -14.00 23.87 -17.32
N ILE A 264 -13.42 23.55 -18.46
CA ILE A 264 -12.10 24.00 -18.91
C ILE A 264 -12.07 25.54 -18.88
N ASP A 265 -11.15 26.11 -18.12
CA ASP A 265 -10.64 27.46 -18.39
C ASP A 265 -9.11 27.44 -18.27
N ASP A 266 -8.48 27.65 -19.41
CA ASP A 266 -7.05 27.78 -19.62
C ASP A 266 -6.53 29.05 -18.96
N ASN A 267 -5.53 28.93 -18.07
CA ASN A 267 -4.47 29.93 -17.99
C ASN A 267 -3.22 29.39 -17.29
N LEU A 268 -2.23 29.09 -18.13
CA LEU A 268 -0.82 28.98 -17.79
C LEU A 268 -0.33 30.24 -17.04
N ASN A 269 0.46 30.04 -15.99
CA ASN A 269 1.64 30.88 -15.79
C ASN A 269 2.72 30.12 -15.00
N TYR A 270 3.77 29.75 -15.74
CA TYR A 270 5.05 29.35 -15.20
C TYR A 270 5.72 30.55 -14.52
N THR A 271 6.26 30.35 -13.32
CA THR A 271 7.28 31.26 -12.79
C THR A 271 8.39 30.45 -12.15
N THR A 272 9.57 30.61 -12.73
CA THR A 272 10.88 30.03 -12.41
C THR A 272 11.53 30.68 -11.17
N MET A 273 12.12 29.82 -10.31
CA MET A 273 13.42 29.96 -9.61
C MET A 273 13.53 31.02 -8.46
N PRO A 274 14.37 30.83 -7.40
CA PRO A 274 15.78 30.43 -7.52
C PRO A 274 16.38 29.44 -6.52
N VAL A 275 17.45 28.82 -7.02
CA VAL A 275 18.56 28.15 -6.34
C VAL A 275 19.20 29.09 -5.30
N ASN A 276 19.47 28.59 -4.09
CA ASN A 276 20.41 29.22 -3.17
C ASN A 276 21.43 28.23 -2.64
N HIS A 277 22.64 28.75 -2.54
CA HIS A 277 23.92 28.09 -2.33
C HIS A 277 24.10 27.39 -0.98
N PHE A 278 24.93 26.34 -1.04
CA PHE A 278 25.69 25.78 0.07
C PHE A 278 26.43 26.86 0.86
N GLN A 279 26.37 26.77 2.18
CA GLN A 279 27.41 27.25 3.07
C GLN A 279 27.66 26.19 4.14
N ASN A 280 28.80 25.51 3.99
CA ASN A 280 29.48 24.83 5.08
C ASN A 280 29.82 25.86 6.15
N ASP A 281 29.66 25.51 7.42
CA ASP A 281 30.72 25.66 8.43
C ASP A 281 30.38 24.87 9.70
N ASP A 282 31.45 24.35 10.30
CA ASP A 282 31.64 23.87 11.67
C ASP A 282 31.46 22.39 12.02
N ILE A 283 32.57 21.69 11.77
CA ILE A 283 33.06 20.47 12.43
C ILE A 283 33.68 20.85 13.78
N ALA A 284 33.30 20.15 14.86
CA ALA A 284 34.19 19.94 16.00
C ALA A 284 34.02 18.49 16.53
N PRO A 285 35.12 17.81 16.92
CA PRO A 285 35.15 16.38 17.17
C PRO A 285 34.81 16.04 18.62
N PHE A 286 34.07 14.94 18.84
CA PHE A 286 33.95 14.32 20.17
C PHE A 286 34.88 13.11 20.26
N THR A 287 35.92 13.26 21.07
CA THR A 287 36.77 12.20 21.62
C THR A 287 36.05 11.49 22.76
N GLY A 288 36.21 10.16 22.87
CA GLY A 288 35.77 9.32 23.99
C GLY A 288 36.50 9.65 25.32
N PRO A 289 36.30 8.89 26.40
CA PRO A 289 36.10 7.43 26.46
C PRO A 289 34.69 6.94 26.79
#